data_AF-A0A392QGP4-F1
#
_entry.id   AF-A0A392QGP4-F1
#
_cell.length_a   1.000
_cell.length_b   1.000
_cell.length_c   1.000
_cell.angle_alpha   90.00
_cell.angle_beta   90.00
_cell.angle_gamma   90.00
#
_symmetry.space_group_name_H-M   'P 1'
#
loop_
_entity.id
_entity.type
_entity.pdbx_description
1 polymer ?
#
loop_
_entity_poly.entity_id
_entity_poly.type
_entity_poly.pdbx_seq_one_letter_code
_entity_poly.pdbx_strand_id
1 'polypeptide(L)' 'MNNPRVFHVTSYGADTTGNSDSTEALLAAIADAAMPSNDLREGHLLEGIKNVAGARINLEGGNYMIS' A
#
# COMPACT_ATOMS: atom_id res chain seq x y z
N MET A 1 18.20 -8.79 6.71
CA MET A 1 16.75 -9.08 6.67
C MET A 1 16.10 -8.00 5.83
N ASN A 2 15.41 -8.35 4.75
CA ASN A 2 14.58 -7.37 4.01
C ASN A 2 13.36 -7.07 4.88
N ASN A 3 13.31 -5.87 5.45
CA ASN A 3 12.09 -5.40 6.08
C ASN A 3 11.04 -5.15 4.98
N PRO A 4 9.80 -5.65 5.14
CA PRO A 4 8.74 -5.36 4.18
C PRO A 4 8.46 -3.85 4.17
N ARG A 5 8.21 -3.28 2.99
CA ARG A 5 7.75 -1.89 2.86
C ARG A 5 6.33 -1.82 3.42
N VAL A 6 6.15 -1.07 4.51
CA VAL A 6 4.84 -0.93 5.17
C VAL A 6 4.24 0.42 4.80
N PHE A 7 3.04 0.39 4.23
CA PHE A 7 2.27 1.56 3.81
C PHE A 7 1.09 1.73 4.77
N HIS A 8 1.10 2.82 5.53
CA HIS A 8 0.06 3.15 6.49
C HIS A 8 -0.99 4.02 5.80
N VAL A 9 -2.24 3.57 5.75
CA VAL A 9 -3.29 4.26 4.98
C VAL A 9 -3.60 5.65 5.52
N THR A 10 -3.38 5.89 6.82
CA THR A 10 -3.51 7.21 7.43
C THR A 10 -2.47 8.21 6.93
N SER A 11 -1.29 7.74 6.49
CA SER A 11 -0.28 8.59 5.83
C SER A 11 -0.74 9.09 4.46
N TYR A 12 -1.75 8.45 3.88
CA TYR A 12 -2.41 8.83 2.63
C TYR A 12 -3.71 9.62 2.85
N GLY A 13 -4.07 9.93 4.10
CA GLY A 13 -5.26 10.69 4.44
C GLY A 13 -6.51 9.85 4.71
N ALA A 14 -6.39 8.53 4.88
CA ALA A 14 -7.54 7.69 5.23
C ALA A 14 -8.05 8.02 6.63
N ASP A 15 -9.37 8.14 6.78
CA ASP A 15 -10.03 8.46 8.04
C ASP A 15 -10.44 7.17 8.77
N THR A 16 -9.80 6.93 9.91
CA THR A 16 -10.06 5.76 10.77
C THR A 16 -11.38 5.83 11.54
N THR A 17 -12.05 6.98 11.53
CA THR A 17 -13.33 7.19 12.24
C THR A 17 -14.54 6.83 11.40
N GLY A 18 -14.39 6.76 10.07
CA GLY A 18 -15.45 6.46 9.12
C GLY A 18 -16.39 7.64 8.85
N ASN A 19 -15.99 8.86 9.21
CA ASN A 19 -16.79 10.06 9.01
C ASN A 19 -16.60 10.67 7.63
N SER A 20 -15.47 10.40 6.98
CA SER A 20 -15.18 10.82 5.60
C SER A 20 -14.76 9.66 4.70
N ASP A 21 -15.02 9.81 3.41
CA ASP A 21 -14.62 8.83 2.39
C ASP A 21 -13.09 8.66 2.35
N SER A 22 -12.65 7.41 2.42
CA SER A 22 -11.24 7.01 2.42
C SER A 22 -10.82 6.33 1.12
N THR A 23 -11.69 6.26 0.11
CA THR A 23 -11.47 5.54 -1.15
C THR A 23 -10.16 5.97 -1.83
N GLU A 24 -9.97 7.27 -2.03
CA GLU A 24 -8.76 7.81 -2.69
C GLU A 24 -7.48 7.54 -1.89
N ALA A 25 -7.54 7.67 -0.56
CA ALA A 25 -6.39 7.40 0.31
C ALA A 25 -5.98 5.92 0.28
N LEU A 26 -6.96 5.01 0.28
CA LEU A 26 -6.74 3.58 0.16
C LEU A 26 -6.17 3.22 -1.22
N LEU A 27 -6.72 3.79 -2.29
CA LEU A 27 -6.21 3.60 -3.65
C LEU A 27 -4.77 4.09 -3.80
N ALA A 28 -4.44 5.25 -3.24
CA ALA A 28 -3.09 5.79 -3.27
C ALA A 28 -2.09 4.87 -2.53
N ALA A 29 -2.44 4.39 -1.33
CA ALA A 29 -1.60 3.45 -0.59
C ALA A 29 -1.37 2.13 -1.36
N ILE A 30 -2.41 1.62 -2.04
CA ILE A 30 -2.32 0.42 -2.87
C ILE A 30 -1.44 0.67 -4.10
N ALA A 31 -1.61 1.81 -4.77
CA ALA A 31 -0.84 2.17 -5.96
C ALA A 31 0.66 2.23 -5.63
N ASP A 32 1.04 2.86 -4.53
CA ASP A 32 2.42 2.94 -4.05
C ASP A 32 2.97 1.57 -3.64
N ALA A 33 2.16 0.75 -2.95
CA ALA A 33 2.55 -0.61 -2.59
C ALA A 33 2.78 -1.51 -3.82
N ALA A 34 2.05 -1.28 -4.91
CA ALA A 34 2.19 -1.99 -6.17
C ALA A 34 3.37 -1.50 -7.03
N MET A 35 3.99 -0.37 -6.67
CA MET A 35 5.19 0.10 -7.36
C MET A 35 6.39 -0.82 -7.04
N PRO A 36 7.24 -1.12 -8.03
CA PRO A 36 8.42 -1.95 -7.81
C PRO A 36 9.37 -1.23 -6.85
N SER A 37 10.07 -1.99 -6.02
CA SER A 37 11.08 -1.41 -5.15
C SER A 37 12.28 -0.98 -5.98
N ASN A 38 12.60 0.31 -5.92
CA ASN A 38 13.79 0.94 -6.49
C ASN A 38 15.11 0.25 -6.06
N ASP A 39 15.14 -0.44 -4.92
CA ASP A 39 16.30 -1.20 -4.44
C ASP A 39 16.41 -2.64 -5.00
N LEU A 40 15.36 -3.17 -5.63
CA LEU A 40 15.41 -4.46 -6.33
C LEU A 40 15.45 -4.19 -7.82
N ARG A 41 16.67 -4.01 -8.35
CA ARG A 41 17.03 -4.01 -9.78
C ARG A 41 15.95 -4.66 -10.63
N GLU A 42 15.11 -3.84 -11.28
CA GLU A 42 14.05 -4.20 -12.26
C GLU A 42 13.79 -5.71 -12.40
N GLY A 43 13.37 -6.32 -11.29
CA GLY A 43 13.44 -7.76 -11.14
C GLY A 43 12.06 -8.31 -11.33
N HIS A 44 11.87 -9.15 -12.34
CA HIS A 44 10.72 -10.02 -12.39
C HIS A 44 10.95 -11.18 -11.41
N LEU A 45 9.97 -11.51 -10.55
CA LEU A 45 10.04 -12.72 -9.73
C LEU A 45 10.06 -13.96 -10.63
N LEU A 46 9.30 -13.90 -11.72
CA LEU A 46 9.22 -14.80 -12.86
C LEU A 46 8.82 -13.95 -14.08
N GLU A 47 9.09 -14.39 -15.31
CA GLU A 47 8.69 -13.66 -16.52
C GLU A 47 7.21 -13.23 -16.46
N GLY A 48 6.95 -11.92 -16.63
CA GLY A 48 5.61 -11.34 -16.49
C GLY A 48 5.13 -11.05 -15.06
N ILE A 49 5.81 -11.52 -14.02
CA ILE A 49 5.47 -11.25 -12.61
C ILE A 49 6.40 -10.19 -12.03
N LYS A 50 5.84 -9.01 -11.77
CA LYS A 50 6.57 -7.87 -11.18
C LYS A 50 6.91 -8.15 -9.71
N ASN A 51 8.17 -7.94 -9.32
CA ASN A 51 8.56 -8.02 -7.92
C ASN A 51 8.20 -6.72 -7.18
N VAL A 52 7.23 -6.81 -6.27
CA VAL A 52 6.84 -5.70 -5.37
C VAL A 52 7.47 -5.82 -3.97
N ALA A 53 8.42 -6.73 -3.80
CA ALA A 53 9.24 -6.92 -2.59
C ALA A 53 8.46 -7.18 -1.28
N GLY A 54 7.25 -7.75 -1.35
CA GLY A 54 6.46 -8.04 -0.15
C GLY A 54 5.95 -6.77 0.55
N ALA A 55 5.39 -5.83 -0.22
CA ALA A 55 4.71 -4.67 0.34
C ALA A 55 3.55 -5.08 1.29
N ARG A 56 3.40 -4.37 2.40
CA ARG A 56 2.33 -4.55 3.37
C ARG A 56 1.53 -3.28 3.49
N ILE A 57 0.22 -3.37 3.33
CA ILE A 57 -0.70 -2.28 3.65
C ILE A 57 -1.17 -2.47 5.09
N ASN A 58 -1.02 -1.42 5.90
CA ASN A 58 -1.47 -1.39 7.29
C ASN A 58 -2.67 -0.45 7.42
N LEU A 59 -3.81 -1.03 7.81
CA LEU A 59 -5.05 -0.32 8.06
C LEU A 59 -5.17 0.21 9.49
N GLU A 60 -4.23 -0.08 10.39
CA GLU A 60 -4.16 0.49 11.75
C GLU A 60 -5.39 0.28 12.67
N GLY A 61 -6.43 -0.42 12.20
CA GLY A 61 -7.71 -0.56 12.89
C GLY A 61 -8.60 0.68 12.75
N GLY A 62 -9.91 0.49 12.93
CA GLY A 62 -10.91 1.55 12.81
C GLY A 62 -11.98 1.24 11.76
N ASN A 63 -12.78 2.25 11.44
CA ASN A 63 -13.82 2.20 10.43
C ASN A 63 -13.42 3.09 9.26
N TYR A 64 -13.48 2.58 8.04
CA TYR A 64 -13.16 3.31 6.83
C TYR A 64 -14.39 3.34 5.95
N MET A 65 -14.90 4.53 5.65
CA MET A 65 -15.97 4.69 4.67
C MET A 65 -15.38 4.60 3.26
N ILE A 66 -16.04 3.85 2.39
CA ILE A 66 -15.75 3.73 0.96
C ILE A 66 -17.06 4.04 0.24
N SER A 67 -17.07 4.99 -0.67
CA SER A 67 -18.30 5.46 -1.37
C SER A 67 -18.10 5.73 -2.85
#